data_AF-A0A373UV13-F1
#
_entry.id   AF-A0A373UV13-F1
#
_cell.length_a   1.000
_cell.length_b   1.000
_cell.length_c   1.000
_cell.angle_alpha   90.00
_cell.angle_beta   90.00
_cell.angle_gamma   90.00
#
_symmetry.space_group_name_H-M   'P 1'
#
loop_
_entity.id
_entity.type
_entity.pdbx_description
1 polymer ?
#
loop_
_entity_poly.entity_id
_entity_poly.type
_entity_poly.pdbx_seq_one_letter_code
_entity_poly.pdbx_strand_id
1 'polypeptide(L)'
;MMRTYYYISDLNKVGKEEEFIPYIYDKIRGWVVDQSNILMDRILGYDDTEPEDSTYRIGNLDRLDRITEITEEEALRKIEEMK
;
A
#
# COMPACT_ATOMS: atom_id res chain seq x y z
N MET A 1 -18.75 -5.55 -6.12
CA MET A 1 -17.70 -4.51 -6.12
C MET A 1 -16.48 -5.14 -5.52
N MET A 2 -15.39 -5.20 -6.27
CA MET A 2 -14.16 -5.85 -5.82
C MET A 2 -13.32 -4.81 -5.08
N ARG A 3 -13.12 -5.01 -3.78
CA ARG A 3 -12.34 -4.12 -2.94
C ARG A 3 -11.44 -4.92 -2.00
N THR A 4 -10.16 -4.59 -1.99
CA THR A 4 -9.16 -5.19 -1.12
C THR A 4 -8.44 -4.08 -0.37
N TYR A 5 -8.17 -4.29 0.92
CA TYR A 5 -7.53 -3.31 1.78
C TYR A 5 -6.14 -3.77 2.18
N TYR A 6 -5.24 -2.80 2.36
CA TYR A 6 -3.85 -3.05 2.69
C TYR A 6 -3.37 -2.09 3.77
N TYR A 7 -2.47 -2.58 4.62
CA TYR A 7 -1.67 -1.74 5.52
C TYR A 7 -0.21 -1.80 5.13
N ILE A 8 0.39 -0.62 4.97
CA ILE A 8 1.81 -0.42 4.67
C ILE A 8 2.48 0.04 5.96
N SER A 9 3.18 -0.87 6.62
CA SER A 9 3.64 -0.70 8.01
C SER A 9 4.76 0.31 8.17
N ASP A 10 5.72 0.34 7.22
CA ASP A 10 6.87 1.25 7.27
C ASP A 10 6.48 2.72 6.99
N LEU A 11 5.43 2.93 6.22
CA LEU A 11 4.88 4.26 5.91
C LEU A 11 3.74 4.67 6.84
N ASN A 12 3.27 3.75 7.69
CA ASN A 12 2.05 3.90 8.49
C ASN A 12 0.87 4.40 7.64
N LYS A 13 0.59 3.70 6.54
CA LYS A 13 -0.46 4.06 5.58
C LYS A 13 -1.47 2.93 5.40
N VAL A 14 -2.73 3.30 5.22
CA VAL A 14 -3.77 2.38 4.76
C VAL A 14 -4.02 2.64 3.28
N GLY A 15 -4.00 1.58 2.49
CA GLY A 15 -4.34 1.59 1.08
C GLY A 15 -5.56 0.72 0.80
N LYS A 16 -6.16 0.92 -0.37
CA LYS A 16 -7.14 -0.02 -0.93
C LYS A 16 -6.99 -0.09 -2.44
N GLU A 17 -7.32 -1.23 -3.00
CA GLU A 17 -7.63 -1.36 -4.43
C GLU A 17 -9.14 -1.47 -4.57
N GLU A 18 -9.73 -0.65 -5.42
CA GLU A 18 -11.16 -0.68 -5.72
C GLU A 18 -11.35 -0.64 -7.23
N GLU A 19 -11.94 -1.70 -7.80
CA GLU A 19 -12.13 -1.84 -9.25
C GLU A 19 -10.80 -1.59 -10.03
N PHE A 20 -9.70 -2.17 -9.55
CA PHE A 20 -8.33 -2.04 -10.09
C PHE A 20 -7.71 -0.63 -9.99
N ILE A 21 -8.30 0.27 -9.19
CA ILE A 21 -7.73 1.60 -8.94
C ILE A 21 -7.14 1.61 -7.52
N PRO A 22 -5.83 1.87 -7.37
CA PRO A 22 -5.20 2.00 -6.05
C PRO A 22 -5.50 3.36 -5.42
N TYR A 23 -5.79 3.34 -4.13
CA TYR A 23 -6.00 4.52 -3.30
C TYR A 23 -5.16 4.44 -2.04
N ILE A 24 -4.71 5.59 -1.55
CA ILE A 24 -4.09 5.76 -0.23
C ILE A 24 -5.02 6.63 0.62
N TYR A 25 -5.15 6.30 1.90
CA TYR A 25 -5.84 7.16 2.84
C TYR A 25 -4.98 8.37 3.20
N ASP A 26 -5.54 9.56 3.04
CA ASP A 26 -5.02 10.83 3.54
C ASP A 26 -5.93 11.36 4.66
N LYS A 27 -5.34 11.80 5.76
CA LYS A 27 -6.09 12.24 6.94
C LYS A 27 -6.97 13.49 6.71
N ILE A 28 -6.63 14.32 5.72
CA ILE A 28 -7.35 15.57 5.42
C ILE A 28 -8.35 15.33 4.28
N ARG A 29 -7.94 14.58 3.26
CA ARG A 29 -8.67 14.41 1.99
C ARG A 29 -9.47 13.11 1.92
N GLY A 30 -9.28 12.18 2.86
CA GLY A 30 -9.85 10.85 2.80
C GLY A 30 -9.13 9.98 1.76
N TRP A 31 -9.87 9.12 1.07
CA TRP A 31 -9.31 8.28 0.02
C TRP A 31 -8.90 9.10 -1.21
N VAL A 32 -7.60 9.08 -1.52
CA VAL A 32 -7.04 9.72 -2.72
C VAL A 32 -6.47 8.67 -3.65
N VAL A 33 -6.64 8.86 -4.97
CA VAL A 33 -6.02 7.99 -5.98
C VAL A 33 -4.50 8.02 -5.78
N ASP A 34 -3.88 6.85 -5.76
CA ASP A 34 -2.45 6.70 -5.58
C ASP A 34 -1.68 7.02 -6.87
N GLN A 35 -1.42 8.30 -7.09
CA GLN A 35 -0.67 8.77 -8.27
C GLN A 35 0.83 8.50 -8.20
N SER A 36 1.34 8.11 -7.03
CA SER A 36 2.77 7.88 -6.79
C SER A 36 3.12 6.40 -6.71
N ASN A 37 2.17 5.51 -7.05
CA ASN A 37 2.32 4.05 -7.01
C ASN A 37 2.75 3.49 -5.65
N ILE A 38 2.51 4.19 -4.54
CA ILE A 38 2.94 3.78 -3.20
C ILE A 38 2.41 2.37 -2.86
N LEU A 39 1.14 2.11 -3.13
CA LEU A 39 0.49 0.84 -2.87
C LEU A 39 1.01 -0.24 -3.80
N MET A 40 1.05 0.02 -5.11
CA MET A 40 1.45 -0.98 -6.10
C MET A 40 2.93 -1.35 -5.98
N ASP A 41 3.80 -0.37 -5.73
CA ASP A 41 5.23 -0.59 -5.48
C ASP A 41 5.42 -1.50 -4.27
N ARG A 42 4.63 -1.32 -3.21
CA ARG A 42 4.68 -2.20 -2.04
C ARG A 42 4.15 -3.60 -2.35
N ILE A 43 3.02 -3.74 -3.06
CA ILE A 43 2.45 -5.04 -3.47
C ILE A 43 3.45 -5.83 -4.32
N LEU A 44 4.18 -5.16 -5.20
CA LEU A 44 5.17 -5.80 -6.08
C LEU A 44 6.52 -6.03 -5.42
N GLY A 45 6.74 -5.52 -4.20
CA GLY A 45 8.06 -5.55 -3.56
C GLY A 45 9.09 -4.75 -4.35
N TYR A 46 8.68 -3.62 -4.94
CA TYR A 46 9.57 -2.74 -5.68
C TYR A 46 10.56 -2.06 -4.73
N ASP A 47 11.85 -2.14 -5.08
CA ASP A 47 12.93 -1.49 -4.36
C ASP A 47 13.69 -0.53 -5.28
N ASP A 48 13.44 0.77 -5.11
CA ASP A 48 14.06 1.84 -5.89
C ASP A 48 15.56 2.05 -5.57
N THR A 49 16.08 1.38 -4.54
CA THR A 49 17.52 1.40 -4.19
C THR A 49 18.33 0.37 -4.97
N GLU A 50 17.66 -0.61 -5.59
CA GLU A 50 18.29 -1.63 -6.42
C GLU A 50 18.58 -1.12 -7.85
N PRO A 51 19.68 -1.54 -8.49
CA PRO A 51 19.95 -1.25 -9.90
C PRO A 51 18.78 -1.62 -10.83
N GLU A 52 18.60 -0.90 -11.94
CA GLU A 52 17.45 -1.09 -12.86
C GLU A 52 17.33 -2.51 -13.42
N ASP A 53 18.46 -3.20 -13.58
CA ASP A 53 18.58 -4.56 -14.08
C ASP A 53 18.68 -5.61 -12.96
N SER A 54 18.56 -5.21 -11.69
CA SER A 54 18.62 -6.13 -10.55
C SER A 54 17.38 -7.01 -10.49
N THR A 55 17.59 -8.32 -10.34
CA THR A 55 16.51 -9.28 -10.10
C THR A 55 15.80 -9.07 -8.76
N TYR A 56 16.38 -8.27 -7.85
CA TYR A 56 15.80 -7.91 -6.55
C TYR A 56 15.05 -6.58 -6.57
N ARG A 57 15.04 -5.87 -7.70
CA ARG A 57 14.32 -4.60 -7.84
C ARG A 57 12.80 -4.78 -7.77
N ILE A 58 12.30 -5.95 -8.14
CA ILE A 58 10.90 -6.37 -8.00
C ILE A 58 10.90 -7.69 -7.22
N GLY A 59 9.92 -7.89 -6.34
CA GLY A 59 9.84 -9.09 -5.50
C GLY A 59 10.83 -9.07 -4.33
N ASN A 60 11.31 -7.90 -3.92
CA ASN A 60 12.15 -7.78 -2.74
C ASN A 60 11.37 -8.18 -1.48
N LEU A 61 11.82 -9.22 -0.78
CA LEU A 61 11.11 -9.77 0.39
C LEU A 61 11.02 -8.77 1.55
N ASP A 62 12.06 -7.95 1.78
CA ASP A 62 12.02 -6.93 2.84
C ASP A 62 10.97 -5.84 2.54
N ARG A 63 10.72 -5.56 1.25
CA ARG A 63 9.66 -4.64 0.84
C ARG A 63 8.27 -5.28 0.95
N LEU A 64 8.14 -6.56 0.57
CA LEU A 64 6.89 -7.32 0.66
C LEU A 64 6.44 -7.51 2.11
N ASP A 65 7.36 -7.76 3.04
CA ASP A 65 7.05 -7.93 4.47
C ASP A 65 6.47 -6.67 5.12
N ARG A 66 6.54 -5.51 4.45
CA ARG A 66 6.00 -4.24 4.93
C ARG A 66 4.55 -4.01 4.52
N ILE A 67 3.98 -4.84 3.65
CA ILE A 67 2.57 -4.73 3.25
C ILE A 67 1.77 -5.95 3.71
N THR A 68 0.57 -5.71 4.22
CA THR A 68 -0.32 -6.77 4.68
C THR A 68 -1.71 -6.49 4.14
N GLU A 69 -2.31 -7.47 3.46
CA GLU A 69 -3.74 -7.45 3.16
C GLU A 69 -4.51 -7.56 4.48
N ILE A 70 -5.49 -6.69 4.66
CA ILE A 70 -6.27 -6.56 5.89
C ILE A 70 -7.75 -6.51 5.58
N THR A 71 -8.59 -6.74 6.59
CA THR A 71 -10.05 -6.58 6.41
C THR A 71 -10.45 -5.11 6.31
N GLU A 72 -11.67 -4.85 5.85
CA GLU A 72 -12.23 -3.50 5.86
C GLU A 72 -12.34 -2.94 7.29
N GLU A 73 -12.75 -3.76 8.26
CA GLU A 73 -12.82 -3.36 9.66
C GLU A 73 -11.43 -3.00 10.21
N GLU A 74 -10.40 -3.76 9.86
CA GLU A 74 -9.01 -3.45 10.21
C GLU A 74 -8.54 -2.12 9.62
N ALA A 75 -8.89 -1.87 8.35
CA ALA A 75 -8.54 -0.63 7.67
C ALA A 75 -9.19 0.57 8.36
N LEU A 76 -10.49 0.46 8.71
CA LEU A 76 -11.23 1.50 9.41
C LEU A 76 -10.69 1.76 10.82
N ARG A 77 -10.35 0.72 11.58
CA ARG A 77 -9.72 0.87 12.91
C ARG A 77 -8.39 1.61 12.81
N LYS A 78 -7.52 1.22 11.87
CA LYS A 78 -6.23 1.88 11.64
C LYS A 78 -6.40 3.34 11.23
N ILE A 79 -7.37 3.63 10.36
CA ILE A 79 -7.71 5.01 9.97
C ILE A 79 -8.13 5.84 11.19
N GLU A 80 -8.89 5.25 12.11
CA GLU A 80 -9.29 5.92 13.35
C GLU A 80 -8.11 6.20 14.28
N GLU A 81 -7.16 5.26 14.40
CA GLU A 81 -5.92 5.42 15.17
C GLU A 81 -4.96 6.47 14.58
N MET A 82 -5.08 6.78 13.28
CA MET A 82 -4.26 7.76 12.57
C MET A 82 -4.76 9.22 12.68
N LYS A 83 -5.93 9.44 13.30
CA LYS A 83 -6.52 10.78 13.50
C LYS A 83 -5.85 11.53 14.64
#